data_AF-A0A2V5W850-F1
#
_entry.id   AF-A0A2V5W850-F1
#
_cell.length_a   1.000
_cell.length_b   1.000
_cell.length_c   1.000
_cell.angle_alpha   90.00
_cell.angle_beta   90.00
_cell.angle_gamma   90.00
#
_symmetry.space_group_name_H-M   'P 1'
#
loop_
_entity.id
_entity.type
_entity.pdbx_description
1 polymer ?
#
loop_
_entity_poly.entity_id
_entity_poly.type
_entity_poly.pdbx_seq_one_letter_code
_entity_poly.pdbx_strand_id
1 'polypeptide(L)' 'MIGARELIENLRTDCVYYLGDRPCWPHVEAGHRCTCIHFQPIKRRGVVIKLGAAGDVLRSTPLLRAIEPPKT' A
#
# COMPACT_ATOMS: atom_id res chain seq x y z
N MET A 1 11.46 -14.94 21.40
CA MET A 1 10.32 -14.76 20.48
C MET A 1 9.80 -13.35 20.65
N ILE A 2 9.69 -12.60 19.56
CA ILE A 2 9.05 -11.27 19.60
C ILE A 2 7.55 -11.50 19.76
N GLY A 3 6.95 -10.91 20.78
CA GLY A 3 5.51 -11.02 21.03
C GLY A 3 4.70 -10.21 20.02
N ALA A 4 3.42 -10.55 19.84
CA ALA A 4 2.50 -9.82 18.96
C ALA A 4 2.46 -8.30 19.26
N ARG A 5 2.67 -7.92 20.53
CA ARG A 5 2.70 -6.52 21.00
C ARG A 5 3.82 -5.70 20.36
N GLU A 6 5.05 -6.22 20.34
CA GLU A 6 6.21 -5.52 19.78
C GLU A 6 6.12 -5.39 18.25
N LEU A 7 5.44 -6.33 17.58
CA LEU A 7 5.15 -6.22 16.15
C LEU A 7 4.17 -5.07 15.85
N ILE A 8 3.13 -4.91 16.68
CA ILE A 8 2.15 -3.83 16.56
C ILE A 8 2.82 -2.47 16.84
N GLU A 9 3.66 -2.38 17.86
CA GLU A 9 4.38 -1.14 18.22
C GLU A 9 5.29 -0.66 17.08
N ASN A 10 5.91 -1.57 16.34
CA ASN A 10 6.77 -1.25 15.20
C ASN A 10 6.06 -1.23 13.85
N LEU A 11 4.73 -1.36 13.82
CA LEU A 11 3.97 -1.46 12.58
C LEU A 11 4.01 -0.15 11.78
N ARG A 12 4.59 -0.20 10.58
CA ARG A 12 4.74 0.94 9.67
C ARG A 12 3.59 0.99 8.66
N THR A 13 2.46 1.56 9.07
CA THR A 13 1.25 1.72 8.22
C THR A 13 1.43 2.76 7.11
N ASP A 14 2.52 3.51 7.15
CA ASP A 14 2.98 4.44 6.13
C ASP A 14 3.83 3.77 5.04
N CYS A 15 4.05 2.46 5.10
CA CYS A 15 4.77 1.71 4.08
C CYS A 15 3.88 1.40 2.86
N VAL A 16 4.40 1.50 1.64
CA VAL A 16 3.66 1.16 0.40
C VAL A 16 3.26 -0.32 0.32
N TYR A 17 3.96 -1.19 1.06
CA TYR A 17 3.66 -2.63 1.11
C TYR A 17 2.66 -3.00 2.23
N TYR A 18 2.21 -2.03 3.03
CA TYR A 18 1.24 -2.27 4.09
C TYR A 18 -0.14 -2.58 3.48
N LEU A 19 -0.73 -3.73 3.84
CA LEU A 19 -2.03 -4.19 3.33
C LEU A 19 -3.17 -3.98 4.34
N GLY A 20 -2.86 -4.04 5.64
CA GLY A 20 -3.80 -3.78 6.74
C GLY A 20 -4.63 -4.96 7.22
N ASP A 21 -4.93 -5.92 6.35
CA ASP A 21 -5.67 -7.15 6.66
C ASP A 21 -4.76 -8.39 6.81
N ARG A 22 -3.56 -8.34 6.20
CA ARG A 22 -2.58 -9.44 6.19
C ARG A 22 -1.14 -8.92 6.13
N PRO A 23 -0.13 -9.77 6.44
CA PRO A 23 1.26 -9.36 6.37
C PRO A 23 1.69 -8.97 4.94
N CYS A 24 2.64 -8.05 4.84
CA CYS A 24 3.22 -7.62 3.56
C CYS A 24 4.06 -8.74 2.92
N TRP A 25 4.33 -8.64 1.61
CA TRP A 25 5.12 -9.65 0.89
C TRP A 25 6.51 -9.94 1.53
N PRO A 26 7.31 -8.95 2.02
CA PRO A 26 8.60 -9.26 2.65
C PRO A 26 8.45 -10.07 3.94
N HIS A 27 7.33 -9.88 4.65
CA HIS A 27 7.02 -10.64 5.85
C HIS A 27 6.68 -12.09 5.53
N VAL A 28 5.89 -12.31 4.47
CA VAL A 28 5.47 -13.65 4.05
C VAL A 28 6.62 -14.43 3.44
N GLU A 29 7.43 -13.81 2.57
CA GLU A 29 8.46 -14.52 1.80
C GLU A 29 9.75 -14.77 2.59
N ALA A 30 10.19 -13.80 3.39
CA ALA A 30 11.51 -13.83 4.04
C ALA A 30 11.43 -13.60 5.56
N GLY A 31 10.24 -13.55 6.15
CA GLY A 31 10.06 -13.34 7.60
C GLY A 31 10.50 -11.95 8.07
N HIS A 32 10.58 -10.96 7.16
CA HIS A 32 10.98 -9.60 7.52
C HIS A 32 9.97 -8.93 8.45
N ARG A 33 10.46 -8.08 9.35
CA ARG A 33 9.65 -7.26 10.27
C ARG A 33 9.52 -5.83 9.75
N CYS A 34 8.63 -5.03 10.33
CA CYS A 34 8.33 -3.69 9.82
C CYS A 34 9.53 -2.70 9.87
N THR A 35 10.59 -3.02 10.60
CA THR A 35 11.90 -2.34 10.57
C THR A 35 12.83 -2.80 9.44
N CYS A 36 12.28 -3.46 8.41
CA CYS A 36 13.08 -4.05 7.33
C CYS A 36 13.60 -3.04 6.30
N ILE A 37 14.59 -3.52 5.53
CA ILE A 37 15.20 -2.81 4.41
C ILE A 37 14.23 -2.50 3.26
N HIS A 38 13.11 -3.22 3.18
CA HIS A 38 12.07 -3.02 2.17
C HIS A 38 11.09 -1.91 2.54
N PHE A 39 11.28 -1.25 3.69
CA PHE A 39 10.45 -0.12 4.06
C PHE A 39 10.53 0.98 3.00
N GLN A 40 9.38 1.35 2.44
CA GLN A 40 9.26 2.41 1.47
C GLN A 40 8.07 3.29 1.86
N PRO A 41 8.29 4.57 2.24
CA PRO A 41 7.23 5.45 2.71
C PRO A 41 6.29 5.83 1.56
N ILE A 42 4.99 5.93 1.86
CA ILE A 42 3.98 6.46 0.94
C ILE A 42 4.26 7.97 0.76
N LYS A 43 4.86 8.33 -0.38
CA LYS A 43 5.19 9.72 -0.70
C LYS A 43 3.98 10.56 -1.14
N ARG A 44 2.94 9.93 -1.67
CA ARG A 44 1.73 10.58 -2.21
C ARG A 44 0.50 9.72 -1.93
N ARG A 45 -0.60 10.39 -1.57
CA ARG A 45 -1.93 9.77 -1.44
C ARG A 45 -2.90 10.58 -2.29
N GLY A 46 -3.72 9.89 -3.07
CA GLY A 46 -4.79 10.48 -3.86
C GLY A 46 -6.03 9.61 -3.75
N VAL A 47 -7.20 10.23 -3.86
CA VAL A 47 -8.49 9.53 -3.92
C VAL A 47 -9.17 9.91 -5.22
N VAL A 48 -9.64 8.92 -5.97
CA VAL A 48 -10.44 9.12 -7.18
C VAL A 48 -11.86 8.69 -6.84
N ILE A 49 -12.76 9.66 -6.73
CA ILE A 49 -14.18 9.41 -6.45
C ILE A 49 -14.93 9.53 -7.77
N LYS A 50 -15.54 8.42 -8.23
CA LYS A 50 -16.38 8.40 -9.44
C LYS A 50 -17.85 8.25 -9.03
N LEU A 51 -18.69 9.20 -9.45
CA LEU A 51 -20.11 9.26 -9.10
C LEU A 51 -21.05 8.82 -10.24
N GLY A 52 -20.57 8.01 -11.18
CA GLY A 52 -21.30 7.60 -12.40
C GLY A 52 -21.61 6.10 -12.46
N ALA A 53 -22.39 5.70 -13.48
CA ALA A 53 -22.69 4.29 -13.75
C ALA A 53 -21.44 3.51 -14.20
N ALA A 54 -21.47 2.17 -14.09
CA ALA A 54 -20.31 1.32 -14.39
C ALA A 54 -19.70 1.55 -15.79
N GLY A 55 -20.51 1.94 -16.79
CA GLY A 55 -20.02 2.27 -18.13
C GLY A 55 -19.04 3.45 -18.16
N ASP A 56 -19.26 4.47 -17.33
CA ASP A 56 -18.37 5.63 -17.23
C ASP A 56 -17.08 5.30 -16.48
N VAL A 57 -17.12 4.31 -15.58
CA VAL A 57 -15.93 3.79 -14.90
C VAL A 57 -14.99 3.18 -15.93
N LEU A 58 -15.48 2.29 -16.79
CA LEU A 58 -14.66 1.63 -17.81
C LEU A 58 -14.01 2.63 -18.77
N ARG A 59 -14.75 3.66 -19.20
CA ARG A 59 -14.24 4.70 -20.10
C ARG A 59 -13.24 5.65 -19.45
N SER A 60 -13.25 5.79 -18.13
CA SER A 60 -12.33 6.67 -17.38
C SER A 60 -11.20 5.94 -16.65
N THR A 61 -11.22 4.61 -16.58
CA THR A 61 -10.12 3.80 -16.02
C THR A 61 -8.77 4.09 -16.67
N PRO A 62 -8.65 4.33 -18.01
CA PRO A 62 -7.37 4.68 -18.61
C PRO A 62 -6.72 5.95 -18.04
N LEU A 63 -7.52 6.89 -17.49
CA LEU A 63 -6.99 8.11 -16.86
C LEU A 63 -6.14 7.81 -15.63
N LEU A 64 -6.35 6.67 -14.96
CA LEU A 64 -5.54 6.24 -13.83
C LEU A 64 -4.05 6.17 -14.19
N ARG A 65 -3.69 5.79 -15.42
CA ARG A 65 -2.29 5.73 -15.88
C ARG A 65 -1.68 7.12 -16.04
N ALA A 66 -2.48 8.10 -16.48
CA ALA A 66 -2.02 9.47 -16.69
C ALA A 66 -1.87 10.24 -15.37
N ILE A 67 -2.71 9.94 -14.39
CA ILE A 67 -2.65 10.54 -13.05
C ILE A 67 -1.80 9.71 -12.08
N GLU A 68 -1.35 8.51 -12.47
CA GLU A 68 -0.42 7.71 -11.68
C GLU A 68 0.86 8.54 -11.48
N PRO A 69 1.28 8.77 -10.23
CA PRO A 69 2.50 9.53 -9.99
C PRO A 69 3.69 8.85 -10.69
N PRO A 70 4.62 9.62 -11.28
CA PRO A 70 5.82 9.04 -11.87
C PRO A 70 6.55 8.19 -10.82
N LYS A 71 6.88 6.95 -11.20
CA LYS A 71 7.68 6.03 -10.38
C LYS A 71 9.12 6.57 -10.39
N THR A 72 9.48 7.29 -9.31
CA THR A 72 10.87 7.71 -9.03
C THR A 72 11.73 6.52 -8.67
#